data_AF-A0A3M0WXM6-F1
#
_entry.id   AF-A0A3M0WXM6-F1
#
_cell.length_a   1.000
_cell.length_b   1.000
_cell.length_c   1.000
_cell.angle_alpha   90.00
_cell.angle_beta   90.00
_cell.angle_gamma   90.00
#
_symmetry.space_group_name_H-M   'P 1'
#
loop_
_entity.id
_entity.type
_entity.pdbx_description
1 polymer ?
#
loop_
_entity_poly.entity_id
_entity_poly.type
_entity_poly.pdbx_seq_one_letter_code
_entity_poly.pdbx_strand_id
1 'polypeptide(L)'
;ATVETDKQRFDYTIFIPMRYSTGMVLGNNPIGIYGPFTAKAYGHPGFTNILCWADPERHISVAILTSGKAILGKHLFPLFMLLSRISFYCKD
;
A
#
# COMPACT_ATOMS: atom_id res chain seq x y z
N ALA A 1 -2.34 8.17 -15.15
CA ALA A 1 -1.66 8.30 -13.84
C ALA A 1 -1.01 7.00 -13.37
N THR A 2 -1.51 5.81 -13.74
CA THR A 2 -1.03 4.51 -13.21
C THR A 2 0.03 3.82 -14.07
N VAL A 3 0.49 4.45 -15.15
CA VAL A 3 1.55 3.89 -16.00
C VAL A 3 2.85 3.87 -15.19
N GLU A 4 3.39 2.67 -14.99
CA GLU A 4 4.65 2.47 -14.28
C GLU A 4 5.75 3.24 -15.02
N THR A 5 6.38 4.17 -14.29
CA THR A 5 7.41 5.05 -14.85
C THR A 5 8.81 4.58 -14.45
N ASP A 6 8.93 3.87 -13.33
CA ASP A 6 10.20 3.31 -12.83
C ASP A 6 10.06 1.81 -12.56
N LYS A 7 11.13 1.05 -12.79
CA LYS A 7 11.17 -0.38 -12.42
C LYS A 7 11.17 -0.49 -10.90
N GLN A 8 10.67 -1.62 -10.37
CA GLN A 8 10.67 -1.88 -8.92
C GLN A 8 12.04 -1.56 -8.29
N ARG A 9 12.08 -0.50 -7.49
CA ARG A 9 13.30 0.04 -6.87
C ARG A 9 13.19 -0.14 -5.37
N PHE A 10 14.32 -0.45 -4.74
CA PHE A 10 14.38 -0.44 -3.29
C PHE A 10 14.33 1.01 -2.79
N ASP A 11 13.28 1.34 -2.04
CA ASP A 11 13.12 2.65 -1.44
C ASP A 11 13.90 2.72 -0.12
N TYR A 12 14.90 3.60 -0.05
CA TYR A 12 15.77 3.74 1.12
C TYR A 12 15.18 4.63 2.23
N THR A 13 14.06 5.32 1.98
CA THR A 13 13.37 6.11 3.00
C THR A 13 12.47 5.24 3.87
N ILE A 14 11.82 4.23 3.26
CA ILE A 14 10.90 3.32 3.97
C ILE A 14 11.35 1.84 3.95
N PHE A 15 12.52 1.55 3.39
CA PHE A 15 13.20 0.24 3.38
C PHE A 15 12.38 -0.91 2.78
N ILE A 16 11.57 -0.65 1.76
CA ILE A 16 10.79 -1.67 1.05
C ILE A 16 10.92 -1.53 -0.48
N PRO A 17 10.78 -2.63 -1.24
CA PRO A 17 10.72 -2.57 -2.70
C PRO A 17 9.41 -1.92 -3.15
N MET A 18 9.52 -0.86 -3.94
CA MET A 18 8.40 -0.01 -4.35
C MET A 18 8.36 0.16 -5.87
N ARG A 19 7.15 0.39 -6.39
CA ARG A 19 6.88 0.71 -7.79
C ARG A 19 6.24 2.09 -7.86
N TYR A 20 6.68 2.91 -8.81
CA TYR A 20 6.26 4.30 -8.92
C TYR A 20 5.71 4.61 -10.31
N SER A 21 4.75 5.53 -10.34
CA SER A 21 4.22 6.16 -11.56
C SER A 21 4.42 7.68 -11.49
N THR A 22 3.89 8.42 -12.45
CA THR A 22 3.91 9.89 -12.45
C THR A 22 3.00 10.47 -11.35
N GLY A 23 3.41 10.34 -10.08
CA GLY A 23 2.75 10.91 -8.91
C GLY A 23 2.06 9.92 -7.97
N MET A 24 1.94 8.64 -8.35
CA MET A 24 1.33 7.61 -7.48
C MET A 24 2.33 6.50 -7.14
N VAL A 25 2.20 6.02 -5.91
CA VAL A 25 2.80 4.78 -5.42
C VAL A 25 1.94 3.60 -5.83
N LEU A 26 2.55 2.66 -6.56
CA LEU A 26 1.89 1.46 -7.06
C LEU A 26 2.04 0.31 -6.07
N GLY A 27 1.01 -0.55 -6.00
CA GLY A 27 1.06 -1.78 -5.23
C GLY A 27 1.91 -2.87 -5.90
N ASN A 28 1.97 -4.03 -5.26
CA ASN A 28 2.86 -5.11 -5.69
C ASN A 28 2.27 -6.51 -5.45
N ASN A 29 2.93 -7.52 -6.00
CA ASN A 29 2.63 -8.95 -5.85
C ASN A 29 3.95 -9.72 -5.66
N PRO A 30 4.13 -10.54 -4.60
CA PRO A 30 3.10 -11.06 -3.68
C PRO A 30 2.64 -10.10 -2.58
N ILE A 31 3.51 -9.23 -2.06
CA ILE A 31 3.20 -8.31 -0.96
C ILE A 31 3.67 -6.90 -1.34
N GLY A 32 2.73 -5.94 -1.31
CA GLY A 32 3.00 -4.52 -1.48
C GLY A 32 2.62 -3.70 -0.24
N ILE A 33 2.84 -2.39 -0.32
CA ILE A 33 2.53 -1.45 0.77
C ILE A 33 1.03 -1.43 1.15
N TYR A 34 0.15 -1.78 0.21
CA TYR A 34 -1.30 -1.83 0.42
C TYR A 34 -1.82 -3.22 0.85
N GLY A 35 -0.91 -4.18 1.08
CA GLY A 35 -1.26 -5.56 1.40
C GLY A 35 -0.92 -6.56 0.29
N PRO A 36 -1.24 -7.84 0.49
CA PRO A 36 -0.97 -8.90 -0.48
C PRO A 36 -1.87 -8.80 -1.72
N PHE A 37 -1.39 -9.27 -2.87
CA PHE A 37 -2.15 -9.33 -4.12
C PHE A 37 -2.72 -7.97 -4.58
N THR A 38 -1.93 -6.90 -4.45
CA THR A 38 -2.34 -5.52 -4.77
C THR A 38 -1.61 -4.98 -6.00
N ALA A 39 -1.32 -5.82 -7.00
CA ALA A 39 -0.50 -5.45 -8.16
C ALA A 39 -1.02 -4.23 -8.96
N LYS A 40 -2.36 -4.06 -8.99
CA LYS A 40 -3.06 -2.99 -9.71
C LYS A 40 -3.46 -1.82 -8.80
N ALA A 41 -3.25 -1.94 -7.49
CA ALA A 41 -3.55 -0.87 -6.56
C ALA A 41 -2.62 0.33 -6.78
N TYR A 42 -3.12 1.53 -6.56
CA TYR A 42 -2.34 2.75 -6.65
C TYR A 42 -2.83 3.78 -5.64
N GLY A 43 -1.92 4.59 -5.13
CA GLY A 43 -2.22 5.50 -4.03
C GLY A 43 -1.04 6.34 -3.62
N HIS A 44 -1.06 6.80 -2.37
CA HIS A 44 0.06 7.48 -1.75
C HIS A 44 0.14 7.11 -0.25
N PRO A 45 1.32 6.72 0.25
CA PRO A 45 1.55 6.60 1.68
C PRO A 45 1.69 7.99 2.31
N GLY A 46 0.95 8.27 3.36
CA GLY A 46 1.17 9.44 4.20
C GLY A 46 2.30 9.21 5.21
N PHE A 47 2.45 10.14 6.15
CA PHE A 47 3.43 9.98 7.22
C PHE A 47 2.99 8.88 8.20
N THR A 48 3.77 7.81 8.30
CA THR A 48 3.66 6.75 9.32
C THR A 48 2.27 6.12 9.49
N ASN A 49 2.05 4.93 8.93
CA ASN A 49 0.78 4.19 9.03
C ASN A 49 -0.46 4.98 8.57
N ILE A 50 -0.26 5.96 7.69
CA ILE A 50 -1.31 6.63 6.94
C ILE A 50 -1.23 6.12 5.50
N LEU A 51 -2.31 5.55 4.98
CA LEU A 51 -2.35 4.97 3.65
C LEU A 51 -3.64 5.41 2.95
N CYS A 52 -3.54 5.89 1.72
CA CYS A 52 -4.69 6.17 0.89
C CYS A 52 -4.46 5.57 -0.50
N TRP A 53 -5.32 4.66 -0.94
CA TRP A 53 -5.19 4.00 -2.23
C TRP A 53 -6.54 3.60 -2.82
N ALA A 54 -6.54 3.38 -4.12
CA ALA A 54 -7.61 2.72 -4.85
C ALA A 54 -7.12 1.37 -5.36
N ASP A 55 -8.01 0.39 -5.36
CA ASP A 55 -7.78 -0.93 -5.94
C ASP A 55 -8.86 -1.24 -6.98
N PRO A 56 -8.58 -0.98 -8.27
CA PRO A 56 -9.51 -1.24 -9.36
C PRO A 56 -9.89 -2.71 -9.53
N GLU A 57 -9.04 -3.65 -9.09
CA GLU A 57 -9.31 -5.09 -9.17
C GLU A 57 -10.32 -5.56 -8.12
N ARG A 58 -10.62 -4.72 -7.14
CA ARG A 58 -11.59 -5.01 -6.07
C ARG A 58 -12.74 -4.00 -6.03
N HIS A 59 -12.74 -3.05 -6.97
CA HIS A 59 -13.64 -1.91 -7.00
C HIS A 59 -13.73 -1.12 -5.67
N ILE A 60 -12.61 -0.96 -4.94
CA ILE A 60 -12.57 -0.23 -3.66
C ILE A 60 -11.64 0.99 -3.67
N SER A 61 -11.93 1.93 -2.78
CA SER A 61 -11.02 3.00 -2.35
C SER A 61 -10.89 2.97 -0.83
N VAL A 62 -9.67 3.02 -0.31
CA VAL A 62 -9.40 2.88 1.13
C VAL A 62 -8.54 4.05 1.61
N ALA A 63 -8.93 4.63 2.75
CA ALA A 63 -8.13 5.59 3.48
C ALA A 63 -7.99 5.14 4.94
N ILE A 64 -6.75 4.88 5.36
CA ILE A 64 -6.38 4.59 6.75
C ILE A 64 -5.71 5.84 7.29
N LEU A 65 -6.40 6.54 8.19
CA LEU A 65 -5.92 7.77 8.82
C LEU A 65 -5.68 7.50 10.30
N THR A 66 -4.41 7.51 10.71
CA THR A 66 -4.00 7.27 12.09
C THR A 66 -3.22 8.46 12.65
N SER A 67 -2.93 8.45 13.94
CA SER A 67 -2.16 9.51 14.62
C SER A 67 -0.65 9.54 14.28
N GLY A 68 -0.17 8.71 13.34
CA GLY A 68 1.20 8.84 12.81
C GLY A 68 2.33 8.38 13.74
N LYS A 69 2.07 7.52 14.73
CA LYS A 69 3.10 7.03 15.68
C LYS A 69 4.09 6.04 15.02
N ALA A 70 5.39 6.33 15.13
CA ALA A 70 6.47 5.69 14.37
C ALA A 70 6.61 4.16 14.54
N ILE A 71 6.37 3.48 13.42
CA ILE A 71 7.06 2.36 12.72
C ILE A 71 7.48 1.09 13.50
N LEU A 72 7.71 1.06 14.81
CA LEU A 72 8.12 -0.17 15.52
C LEU A 72 7.30 -0.38 16.79
N GLY A 73 5.98 -0.39 16.64
CA GLY A 73 5.05 -0.63 17.74
C GLY A 73 4.13 -1.82 17.49
N LYS A 74 3.40 -2.21 18.55
CA LYS A 74 2.37 -3.28 18.50
C LYS A 74 1.27 -3.06 17.46
N HIS A 75 1.17 -1.88 16.86
CA HIS A 75 0.17 -1.52 15.86
C HIS A 75 0.51 -2.01 14.44
N LEU A 76 1.78 -2.35 14.15
CA LEU A 76 2.15 -2.85 12.81
C LEU A 76 1.48 -4.19 12.48
N PHE A 77 1.43 -5.10 13.45
CA PHE A 77 0.82 -6.41 13.23
C PHE A 77 -0.70 -6.30 12.96
N PRO A 78 -1.49 -5.56 13.77
CA PRO A 78 -2.87 -5.23 13.45
C PRO A 78 -3.05 -4.53 12.10
N LEU A 79 -2.16 -3.61 11.73
CA LEU A 79 -2.21 -2.94 10.42
C LEU A 79 -2.01 -3.94 9.28
N PHE A 80 -0.97 -4.78 9.36
CA PHE A 80 -0.74 -5.83 8.37
C PHE A 80 -1.91 -6.82 8.28
N MET A 81 -2.48 -7.20 9.43
CA MET A 81 -3.67 -8.06 9.48
C MET A 81 -4.88 -7.40 8.82
N LEU A 82 -5.09 -6.10 9.04
CA LEU A 82 -6.14 -5.33 8.38
C LEU A 82 -5.95 -5.31 6.87
N LEU A 83 -4.76 -4.94 6.40
CA LEU A 83 -4.44 -4.93 4.96
C LEU A 83 -4.64 -6.31 4.33
N SER A 84 -4.16 -7.36 5.00
CA SER A 84 -4.38 -8.75 4.55
C SER A 84 -5.85 -9.10 4.48
N ARG A 85 -6.64 -8.75 5.50
CA ARG A 85 -8.09 -8.99 5.51
C ARG A 85 -8.79 -8.27 4.35
N ILE A 86 -8.46 -7.00 4.09
CA ILE A 86 -9.00 -6.28 2.94
C ILE A 86 -8.69 -7.05 1.65
N SER A 87 -7.42 -7.42 1.43
CA SER A 87 -7.01 -8.16 0.23
C SER A 87 -7.71 -9.51 0.03
N PHE A 88 -8.03 -10.22 1.12
CA PHE A 88 -8.63 -11.55 1.07
C PHE A 88 -10.16 -11.58 1.07
N TYR A 89 -10.80 -10.60 1.73
CA TYR A 89 -12.26 -10.57 1.89
C TYR A 89 -12.95 -9.60 0.92
N CYS A 90 -12.26 -8.54 0.47
CA CYS A 90 -12.74 -7.71 -0.63
C CYS A 90 -12.26 -8.34 -1.94
N LYS A 91 -13.02 -9.32 -2.41
CA LYS A 91 -12.87 -9.91 -3.75
C LYS A 91 -14.16 -9.60 -4.51
N ASP A 92 -14.03 -9.29 -5.79
CA ASP A 92 -15.18 -9.11 -6.70
C ASP A 92 -16.17 -10.28 -6.62
#